data_AF-A0A7C1HUA5-F1
#
_entry.id   AF-A0A7C1HUA5-F1
#
_cell.length_a   1.000
_cell.length_b   1.000
_cell.length_c   1.000
_cell.angle_alpha   90.00
_cell.angle_beta   90.00
_cell.angle_gamma   90.00
#
_symmetry.space_group_name_H-M   'P 1'
#
loop_
_entity.id
_entity.type
_entity.pdbx_description
1 polymer ?
#
loop_
_entity_poly.entity_id
_entity_poly.type
_entity_poly.pdbx_seq_one_letter_code
_entity_poly.pdbx_strand_id
1 'polypeptide(L)'
;MNYLVIPVLLAFYACTNARDFIQPPPRDFDSLRTDVRHGKIDTVRYASGTVGTTRKAVIYTPPEFSETNKYPVLYLLHGIGGDEKEWLNGGDPQVILDNLYAEYQIKPMIVVMPNGRAMKDDRAVGNLFDQEKVEAFAAFE
;
A
#
# COMPACT_ATOMS: atom_id res chain seq x y z
N MET A 1 26.17 -50.18 37.55
CA MET A 1 26.51 -49.43 38.78
C MET A 1 27.10 -48.11 38.28
N ASN A 2 26.43 -46.95 38.24
CA ASN A 2 25.28 -46.41 38.97
C ASN A 2 24.37 -45.58 38.06
N TYR A 3 23.10 -45.50 38.43
CA TYR A 3 22.04 -44.70 37.83
C TYR A 3 22.22 -43.21 38.14
N LEU A 4 21.86 -42.33 37.20
CA LEU A 4 21.31 -41.03 37.55
C LEU A 4 20.19 -40.67 36.57
N VAL A 5 18.96 -40.78 37.08
CA VAL A 5 17.74 -40.22 36.50
C VAL A 5 17.49 -38.92 37.26
N ILE A 6 17.45 -37.78 36.57
CA ILE A 6 16.73 -36.59 37.03
C ILE A 6 16.01 -35.99 35.81
N PRO A 7 14.67 -36.02 35.76
CA PRO A 7 13.90 -35.28 34.77
C PRO A 7 13.77 -33.84 35.24
N VAL A 8 14.04 -32.87 34.37
CA VAL A 8 13.56 -31.50 34.60
C VAL A 8 12.81 -31.08 33.35
N LEU A 9 11.50 -31.31 33.41
CA LEU A 9 10.53 -30.51 32.69
C LEU A 9 10.75 -29.04 33.12
N LEU A 10 11.26 -28.21 32.23
CA LEU A 10 11.10 -26.76 32.33
C LEU A 10 10.29 -26.30 31.11
N ALA A 11 8.99 -26.56 31.17
CA ALA A 11 8.02 -25.82 30.36
C ALA A 11 7.62 -24.59 31.18
N PHE A 12 8.25 -23.43 30.98
CA PHE A 12 7.63 -22.15 31.34
C PHE A 12 8.10 -21.03 30.39
N TYR A 13 7.13 -20.64 29.55
CA TYR A 13 6.88 -19.30 29.00
C TYR A 13 7.99 -18.60 28.20
N ALA A 14 7.83 -18.69 26.87
CA ALA A 14 7.67 -17.46 26.11
C ALA A 14 6.39 -17.56 25.28
N CYS A 15 5.27 -17.23 25.94
CA CYS A 15 4.08 -16.81 25.21
C CYS A 15 4.46 -15.50 24.49
N THR A 16 4.56 -15.58 23.17
CA THR A 16 4.36 -14.50 22.19
C THR A 16 4.28 -13.07 22.76
N ASN A 17 5.35 -12.29 22.60
CA ASN A 17 5.20 -10.83 22.52
C ASN A 17 4.70 -10.47 21.11
N ALA A 18 3.42 -10.71 20.84
CA ALA A 18 2.76 -10.25 19.62
C ALA A 18 2.36 -8.77 19.74
N ARG A 19 3.25 -7.93 20.27
CA ARG A 19 3.05 -6.48 20.39
C ARG A 19 4.39 -5.78 20.22
N ASP A 20 4.91 -5.79 19.00
CA ASP A 20 5.64 -4.62 18.56
C ASP A 20 4.61 -3.49 18.52
N PHE A 21 4.67 -2.61 19.51
CA PHE A 21 3.91 -1.38 19.47
C PHE A 21 4.37 -0.62 18.24
N ILE A 22 3.48 -0.47 17.25
CA ILE A 22 3.70 0.42 16.11
C ILE A 22 3.99 1.80 16.70
N GLN A 23 5.24 2.24 16.57
CA GLN A 23 5.61 3.58 16.99
C GLN A 23 4.87 4.57 16.10
N PRO A 24 4.33 5.66 16.65
CA PRO A 24 3.75 6.70 15.81
C PRO A 24 4.83 7.21 14.85
N PRO A 25 4.45 7.58 13.62
CA PRO A 25 5.41 8.17 12.70
C PRO A 25 6.01 9.44 13.31
N PRO A 26 7.27 9.78 12.98
CA PRO A 26 7.86 11.04 13.40
C PRO A 26 7.00 12.23 12.99
N ARG A 27 7.15 13.34 13.72
CA ARG A 27 6.56 14.60 13.30
C ARG A 27 7.06 14.97 11.90
N ASP A 28 6.19 15.51 11.07
CA ASP A 28 6.50 16.01 9.72
C ASP A 28 6.93 14.91 8.71
N PHE A 29 6.67 13.63 9.00
CA PHE A 29 6.98 12.51 8.09
C PHE A 29 6.32 12.63 6.70
N ASP A 30 5.18 13.33 6.65
CA ASP A 30 4.34 13.60 5.48
C ASP A 30 4.50 15.05 4.97
N SER A 31 5.45 15.81 5.49
CA SER A 31 5.72 17.17 5.05
C SER A 31 6.65 17.20 3.84
N LEU A 32 6.32 18.04 2.86
CA LEU A 32 7.11 18.19 1.63
C LEU A 32 8.51 18.72 1.95
N ARG A 33 9.52 17.95 1.57
CA ARG A 33 10.94 18.30 1.67
C ARG A 33 11.48 18.69 0.30
N THR A 34 11.98 19.92 0.15
CA THR A 34 12.53 20.38 -1.14
C THR A 34 14.01 20.00 -1.35
N ASP A 35 14.66 19.46 -0.32
CA ASP A 35 16.06 19.04 -0.32
C ASP A 35 16.27 17.58 -0.75
N VAL A 36 15.18 16.84 -1.01
CA VAL A 36 15.22 15.43 -1.40
C VAL A 36 14.88 15.22 -2.88
N ARG A 37 15.24 14.06 -3.42
CA ARG A 37 14.80 13.68 -4.77
C ARG A 37 13.35 13.22 -4.73
N HIS A 38 12.59 13.66 -5.72
CA HIS A 38 11.17 13.32 -5.83
C HIS A 38 10.92 12.25 -6.88
N GLY A 39 10.02 11.31 -6.55
CA GLY A 39 9.47 10.38 -7.51
C GLY A 39 8.54 11.07 -8.51
N LYS A 40 7.99 10.29 -9.43
CA LYS A 40 7.07 10.78 -10.47
C LYS A 40 5.71 10.13 -10.32
N ILE A 41 4.66 10.95 -10.42
CA ILE A 41 3.28 10.49 -10.55
C ILE A 41 2.89 10.48 -12.03
N ASP A 42 2.23 9.41 -12.46
CA ASP A 42 1.62 9.27 -13.77
C ASP A 42 0.24 8.61 -13.65
N THR A 43 -0.57 8.71 -14.70
CA THR A 43 -1.86 8.01 -14.79
C THR A 43 -1.85 7.11 -16.01
N VAL A 44 -2.06 5.82 -15.80
CA VAL A 44 -2.17 4.85 -16.88
C VAL A 44 -3.62 4.49 -17.14
N ARG A 45 -3.89 4.09 -18.40
CA ARG A 45 -5.14 3.49 -18.83
C ARG A 45 -4.88 2.04 -19.23
N TYR A 46 -5.71 1.11 -18.76
CA TYR A 46 -5.57 -0.31 -19.06
C TYR A 46 -6.93 -0.93 -19.41
N ALA A 47 -6.95 -1.86 -20.37
CA ALA A 47 -8.15 -2.64 -20.66
C ALA A 47 -8.34 -3.70 -19.57
N SER A 48 -9.52 -3.73 -18.92
CA SER A 48 -9.85 -4.74 -17.92
C SER A 48 -10.72 -5.83 -18.55
N GLY A 49 -10.21 -7.06 -18.57
CA GLY A 49 -11.00 -8.23 -18.97
C GLY A 49 -12.13 -8.55 -17.99
N THR A 50 -11.96 -8.24 -16.70
CA THR A 50 -12.94 -8.50 -15.64
C THR A 50 -14.23 -7.70 -15.83
N VAL A 51 -14.12 -6.41 -16.12
CA VAL A 51 -15.29 -5.50 -16.24
C VAL A 51 -15.62 -5.13 -17.69
N GLY A 52 -14.78 -5.53 -18.64
CA GLY A 52 -15.00 -5.28 -20.07
C GLY A 52 -14.92 -3.81 -20.47
N THR A 53 -14.14 -2.99 -19.76
CA THR A 53 -13.93 -1.57 -20.08
C THR A 53 -12.49 -1.13 -19.81
N THR A 54 -12.11 0.04 -20.32
CA THR A 54 -10.83 0.68 -19.98
C THR A 54 -10.92 1.36 -18.63
N ARG A 55 -10.02 1.00 -17.71
CA ARG A 55 -9.91 1.56 -16.36
C ARG A 55 -8.65 2.42 -16.24
N LYS A 56 -8.52 3.12 -15.12
CA LYS A 56 -7.36 3.94 -14.77
C LYS A 56 -6.68 3.45 -13.50
N ALA A 57 -5.40 3.75 -13.41
CA ALA A 57 -4.64 3.69 -12.16
C ALA A 57 -3.64 4.84 -12.13
N VAL A 58 -3.40 5.38 -10.95
CA VAL A 58 -2.27 6.28 -10.71
C VAL A 58 -1.05 5.43 -10.39
N ILE A 59 0.11 5.79 -10.93
CA ILE A 59 1.38 5.12 -10.66
C ILE A 59 2.35 6.15 -10.11
N TYR A 60 3.01 5.79 -9.02
CA TYR A 60 4.21 6.45 -8.53
C TYR A 60 5.43 5.61 -8.92
N THR A 61 6.41 6.23 -9.57
CA THR A 61 7.76 5.67 -9.74
C THR A 61 8.75 6.36 -8.81
N PRO A 62 9.68 5.61 -8.19
CA PRO A 62 10.61 6.17 -7.22
C PRO A 62 11.62 7.12 -7.90
N PRO A 63 12.33 7.95 -7.12
CA PRO A 63 13.46 8.71 -7.64
C PRO A 63 14.44 7.81 -8.39
N GLU A 64 15.02 8.32 -9.48
CA GLU A 64 15.96 7.57 -10.34
C GLU A 64 15.38 6.27 -10.94
N PHE A 65 14.06 6.24 -11.15
CA PHE A 65 13.41 5.15 -11.88
C PHE A 65 14.07 4.91 -13.24
N SER A 66 14.36 3.64 -13.53
CA SER A 66 14.84 3.17 -14.83
C SER A 66 14.02 1.99 -15.31
N GLU A 67 13.60 2.03 -16.57
CA GLU A 67 12.86 0.94 -17.21
C GLU A 67 13.66 -0.38 -17.30
N THR A 68 14.99 -0.32 -17.19
CA THR A 68 15.86 -1.50 -17.24
C THR A 68 15.92 -2.26 -15.91
N ASN A 69 15.48 -1.63 -14.81
CA ASN A 69 15.57 -2.19 -13.47
C ASN A 69 14.26 -2.87 -13.07
N LYS A 70 14.34 -3.83 -12.14
CA LYS A 70 13.17 -4.48 -11.54
C LYS A 70 12.91 -3.89 -10.17
N TYR A 71 11.65 -3.57 -9.90
CA TYR A 71 11.20 -2.99 -8.64
C TYR A 71 10.12 -3.88 -8.03
N PRO A 72 10.07 -4.01 -6.68
CA PRO A 72 8.86 -4.48 -6.02
C PRO A 72 7.70 -3.51 -6.29
N VAL A 73 6.48 -4.02 -6.23
CA VAL A 73 5.26 -3.25 -6.49
C VAL A 73 4.35 -3.30 -5.27
N LEU A 74 3.93 -2.13 -4.80
CA LEU A 74 2.89 -1.97 -3.80
C LEU A 74 1.59 -1.56 -4.48
N TYR A 75 0.51 -2.32 -4.28
CA TYR A 75 -0.84 -1.91 -4.68
C TYR A 75 -1.52 -1.25 -3.48
N LEU A 76 -1.81 0.05 -3.61
CA LEU A 76 -2.32 0.88 -2.53
C LEU A 76 -3.79 1.24 -2.81
N LEU A 77 -4.70 0.54 -2.12
CA LEU A 77 -6.15 0.63 -2.36
C LEU A 77 -6.81 1.72 -1.52
N HIS A 78 -7.82 2.36 -2.09
CA HIS A 78 -8.65 3.37 -1.42
C HIS A 78 -9.88 2.73 -0.77
N GLY A 79 -10.57 3.50 0.10
CA GLY A 79 -11.85 3.09 0.70
C GLY A 79 -13.05 3.24 -0.24
N ILE A 80 -14.22 2.77 0.19
CA ILE A 80 -15.43 2.63 -0.64
C ILE A 80 -15.88 3.92 -1.37
N GLY A 81 -15.58 5.10 -0.83
CA GLY A 81 -15.96 6.39 -1.39
C GLY A 81 -14.96 7.00 -2.37
N GLY A 82 -13.75 6.45 -2.46
CA GLY A 82 -12.67 7.01 -3.26
C GLY A 82 -12.64 6.54 -4.72
N ASP A 83 -11.58 6.94 -5.39
CA ASP A 83 -11.11 6.48 -6.70
C ASP A 83 -9.57 6.36 -6.72
N GLU A 84 -8.96 6.18 -7.89
CA GLU A 84 -7.51 6.04 -8.03
C GLU A 84 -6.68 7.23 -7.49
N LYS A 85 -7.31 8.37 -7.20
CA LYS A 85 -6.66 9.59 -6.69
C LYS A 85 -6.85 9.81 -5.20
N GLU A 86 -7.66 8.99 -4.50
CA GLU A 86 -8.03 9.24 -3.10
C GLU A 86 -6.81 9.45 -2.20
N TRP A 87 -5.78 8.62 -2.37
CA TRP A 87 -4.53 8.75 -1.61
C TRP A 87 -3.79 10.06 -1.89
N LEU A 88 -3.78 10.55 -3.13
CA LEU A 88 -3.19 11.84 -3.47
C LEU A 88 -4.00 13.03 -2.92
N ASN A 89 -5.33 12.87 -2.81
CA ASN A 89 -6.19 13.95 -2.31
C ASN A 89 -6.14 14.08 -0.77
N GLY A 90 -5.90 12.96 -0.07
CA GLY A 90 -6.05 12.91 1.38
C GLY A 90 -4.79 12.57 2.18
N GLY A 91 -3.72 12.08 1.54
CA GLY A 91 -2.57 11.53 2.27
C GLY A 91 -1.19 11.73 1.66
N ASP A 92 -1.07 12.36 0.48
CA ASP A 92 0.20 12.66 -0.17
C ASP A 92 1.27 11.54 -0.08
N PRO A 93 0.94 10.29 -0.46
CA PRO A 93 1.83 9.14 -0.27
C PRO A 93 3.20 9.33 -0.94
N GLN A 94 3.26 10.10 -2.03
CA GLN A 94 4.50 10.44 -2.72
C GLN A 94 5.49 11.16 -1.80
N VAL A 95 5.02 12.03 -0.90
CA VAL A 95 5.87 12.79 0.02
C VAL A 95 6.45 11.85 1.08
N ILE A 96 5.59 10.99 1.65
CA ILE A 96 6.01 9.98 2.63
C ILE A 96 7.07 9.05 2.00
N LEU A 97 6.81 8.56 0.78
CA LEU A 97 7.74 7.69 0.06
C LEU A 97 9.08 8.39 -0.23
N ASP A 98 9.06 9.62 -0.75
CA ASP A 98 10.26 10.41 -1.03
C ASP A 98 11.10 10.63 0.24
N ASN A 99 10.45 10.96 1.36
CA ASN A 99 11.10 11.14 2.65
C ASN A 99 11.75 9.83 3.14
N LEU A 100 11.03 8.71 3.05
CA LEU A 100 11.57 7.40 3.44
C LEU A 100 12.74 6.94 2.54
N TYR A 101 12.73 7.30 1.24
CA TYR A 101 13.85 7.02 0.34
C TYR A 101 15.08 7.86 0.67
N ALA A 102 14.89 9.15 0.98
CA ALA A 102 15.98 10.04 1.37
C ALA A 102 16.69 9.59 2.64
N GLU A 103 15.96 8.88 3.53
CA GLU A 103 16.47 8.33 4.78
C GLU A 103 16.87 6.85 4.67
N TYR A 104 16.83 6.26 3.48
CA TYR A 104 17.17 4.86 3.22
C TYR A 104 16.37 3.84 4.04
N GLN A 105 15.15 4.20 4.45
CA GLN A 105 14.30 3.34 5.30
C GLN A 105 13.52 2.29 4.50
N ILE A 106 13.34 2.50 3.20
CA ILE A 106 12.65 1.59 2.29
C ILE A 106 13.45 1.38 1.00
N LYS A 107 13.23 0.25 0.31
CA LYS A 107 13.79 0.00 -1.03
C LYS A 107 12.94 0.70 -2.09
N PRO A 108 13.54 1.27 -3.15
CA PRO A 108 12.80 1.81 -4.29
C PRO A 108 11.73 0.85 -4.79
N MET A 109 10.48 1.31 -4.85
CA MET A 109 9.34 0.51 -5.29
C MET A 109 8.40 1.33 -6.17
N ILE A 110 7.68 0.65 -7.07
CA ILE A 110 6.57 1.24 -7.80
C ILE A 110 5.33 1.14 -6.92
N VAL A 111 4.56 2.22 -6.80
CA VAL A 111 3.27 2.19 -6.11
C VAL A 111 2.16 2.38 -7.12
N VAL A 112 1.23 1.44 -7.17
CA VAL A 112 0.07 1.48 -8.05
C VAL A 112 -1.16 1.76 -7.19
N MET A 113 -1.86 2.84 -7.49
CA MET A 113 -3.13 3.23 -6.87
C MET A 113 -4.24 3.03 -7.91
N PRO A 114 -4.85 1.83 -7.97
CA PRO A 114 -5.96 1.57 -8.88
C PRO A 114 -7.27 2.09 -8.28
N ASN A 115 -8.31 2.17 -9.12
CA ASN A 115 -9.67 2.25 -8.61
C ASN A 115 -10.13 0.84 -8.18
N GLY A 116 -10.48 0.66 -6.90
CA GLY A 116 -10.89 -0.61 -6.31
C GLY A 116 -12.33 -1.04 -6.67
N ARG A 117 -13.14 -0.15 -7.25
CA ARG A 117 -14.54 -0.44 -7.61
C ARG A 117 -14.60 -1.14 -8.97
N ALA A 118 -14.53 -2.47 -9.01
CA ALA A 118 -14.49 -3.25 -10.25
C ALA A 118 -15.87 -3.37 -10.95
N MET A 119 -16.34 -2.26 -11.54
CA MET A 119 -17.58 -2.20 -12.35
C MET A 119 -17.39 -1.31 -13.59
N LYS A 120 -18.39 -1.30 -14.49
CA LYS A 120 -18.30 -0.52 -15.75
C LYS A 120 -18.28 0.98 -15.54
N ASP A 121 -19.13 1.49 -14.64
CA ASP A 121 -19.11 2.88 -14.21
C ASP A 121 -18.50 2.93 -12.80
N ASP A 122 -17.17 3.05 -12.74
CA ASP A 122 -16.41 3.03 -11.49
C ASP A 122 -16.26 4.43 -10.85
N ARG A 123 -17.07 5.41 -11.26
CA ARG A 123 -17.08 6.76 -10.68
C ARG A 123 -17.73 6.77 -9.28
N ALA A 124 -17.19 7.60 -8.38
CA ALA A 124 -17.73 7.82 -7.05
C ALA A 124 -18.95 8.78 -7.08
N VAL A 125 -20.06 8.36 -7.67
CA VAL A 125 -21.29 9.18 -7.82
C VAL A 125 -22.52 8.45 -7.29
N GLY A 126 -23.57 9.16 -6.88
CA GLY A 126 -24.79 8.55 -6.30
C GLY A 126 -24.58 7.99 -4.89
N ASN A 127 -25.36 6.99 -4.47
CA ASN A 127 -25.18 6.37 -3.14
C ASN A 127 -23.94 5.45 -3.16
N LEU A 128 -22.87 5.88 -2.49
CA LEU A 128 -21.58 5.18 -2.47
C LEU A 128 -21.65 3.79 -1.83
N PHE A 129 -22.68 3.54 -1.01
CA PHE A 129 -22.90 2.29 -0.29
C PHE A 129 -24.02 1.44 -0.91
N ASP A 130 -24.43 1.74 -2.16
CA ASP A 130 -25.33 0.86 -2.91
C ASP A 130 -24.72 -0.55 -3.02
N GLN A 131 -25.58 -1.57 -2.94
CA GLN A 131 -25.16 -2.98 -2.96
C GLN A 131 -24.24 -3.31 -4.14
N GLU A 132 -24.56 -2.82 -5.34
CA GLU A 132 -23.74 -3.03 -6.54
C GLU A 132 -22.31 -2.51 -6.37
N LYS A 133 -22.13 -1.36 -5.71
CA LYS A 133 -20.78 -0.80 -5.48
C LYS A 133 -20.02 -1.58 -4.44
N VAL A 134 -20.68 -2.02 -3.37
CA VAL A 134 -20.06 -2.88 -2.36
C VAL A 134 -19.59 -4.20 -3.00
N GLU A 135 -20.42 -4.82 -3.81
CA GLU A 135 -20.08 -6.03 -4.57
C GLU A 135 -18.93 -5.78 -5.56
N ALA A 136 -18.91 -4.62 -6.21
CA ALA A 136 -17.82 -4.25 -7.11
C ALA A 136 -16.46 -4.09 -6.40
N PHE A 137 -16.43 -3.67 -5.14
CA PHE A 137 -15.19 -3.69 -4.35
C PHE A 137 -14.77 -5.11 -3.98
N ALA A 138 -15.72 -5.95 -3.56
CA ALA A 138 -15.44 -7.36 -3.25
C ALA A 138 -14.93 -8.15 -4.47
N ALA A 139 -15.34 -7.77 -5.69
CA ALA A 139 -14.85 -8.38 -6.93
C ALA A 139 -13.42 -7.96 -7.32
N PHE A 140 -12.85 -6.97 -6.63
CA PHE A 140 -11.48 -6.50 -6.83
C PHE A 140 -10.46 -7.22 -5.93
N GLU A 141 -10.88 -7.63 -4.73
CA GLU A 141 -10.10 -8.40 -3.74
C GLU A 141 -9.98 -9.88 -4.12
#